data_AF-A0A060UQV1-F1
#
_entry.id   AF-A0A060UQV1-F1
#
_cell.length_a   1.000
_cell.length_b   1.000
_cell.length_c   1.000
_cell.angle_alpha   90.00
_cell.angle_beta   90.00
_cell.angle_gamma   90.00
#
_symmetry.space_group_name_H-M   'P 1'
#
loop_
_entity.id
_entity.type
_entity.pdbx_description
1 polymer ?
#
loop_
_entity_poly.entity_id
_entity_poly.type
_entity_poly.pdbx_seq_one_letter_code
_entity_poly.pdbx_strand_id
1 'polypeptide(L)'
;MNKETYKTMMHRLEVATNGELLAFRSRCADEMRSPLAAVDPDYRRSGKLLLKKINEEIETRHDIAVIEIRRERIKREAVVVDLETSRKAL
;
A
#
# COMPACT_ATOMS: atom_id res chain seq x y z
N MET A 1 0.40 17.38 15.03
CA MET A 1 0.75 15.99 15.23
C MET A 1 2.19 16.06 15.61
N ASN A 2 2.52 15.69 16.84
CA ASN A 2 3.88 15.86 17.31
C ASN A 2 4.80 14.79 16.69
N LYS A 3 6.11 14.98 16.85
CA LYS A 3 7.15 14.10 16.29
C LYS A 3 7.02 12.65 16.78
N GLU A 4 6.58 12.43 18.02
CA GLU A 4 6.41 11.09 18.59
C GLU A 4 5.22 10.36 17.97
N THR A 5 4.07 11.04 17.85
CA THR A 5 2.89 10.48 17.16
C THR A 5 3.23 10.09 15.73
N TYR A 6 3.98 10.94 15.01
CA TYR A 6 4.43 10.62 13.66
C TYR A 6 5.30 9.35 13.62
N LYS A 7 6.30 9.23 14.50
CA LYS A 7 7.15 8.03 14.59
C LYS A 7 6.36 6.77 14.89
N THR A 8 5.43 6.84 15.85
CA THR A 8 4.56 5.71 16.19
C THR A 8 3.68 5.29 15.01
N MET A 9 3.14 6.26 14.26
CA MET A 9 2.35 5.96 13.07
C MET A 9 3.18 5.34 11.95
N MET A 10 4.43 5.80 11.75
CA MET A 10 5.36 5.19 10.78
C MET A 10 5.68 3.74 11.13
N HIS A 11 5.92 3.42 12.39
CA HIS A 11 6.15 2.02 12.79
C HIS A 11 4.90 1.15 12.58
N ARG A 12 3.70 1.69 12.88
CA ARG A 12 2.44 0.96 12.61
C ARG A 12 2.21 0.73 11.13
N LEU A 13 2.67 1.63 10.26
CA LEU A 13 2.61 1.50 8.80
C LEU A 13 3.41 0.30 8.30
N GLU A 14 4.60 0.07 8.85
CA GLU A 14 5.49 -1.03 8.46
C GLU A 14 4.85 -2.41 8.65
N VAL A 15 4.08 -2.57 9.73
CA VAL A 15 3.44 -3.85 10.10
C VAL A 15 1.95 -3.92 9.73
N ALA A 16 1.39 -2.86 9.17
CA ALA A 16 -0.03 -2.80 8.83
C ALA A 16 -0.39 -3.82 7.74
N THR A 17 -1.59 -4.39 7.81
CA THR A 17 -2.21 -5.09 6.69
C THR A 17 -2.76 -4.10 5.65
N ASN A 18 -3.08 -4.56 4.43
CA ASN A 18 -3.64 -3.69 3.38
C ASN A 18 -4.96 -3.03 3.80
N GLY A 19 -5.82 -3.75 4.52
CA GLY A 19 -7.07 -3.19 5.05
C GLY A 19 -6.81 -2.10 6.10
N GLU A 20 -5.83 -2.32 6.97
CA GLU A 20 -5.43 -1.31 7.97
C GLU A 20 -4.80 -0.08 7.33
N LEU A 21 -4.02 -0.23 6.26
CA LEU A 21 -3.47 0.91 5.51
C LEU A 21 -4.57 1.81 4.94
N LEU A 22 -5.63 1.22 4.36
CA LEU A 22 -6.78 1.98 3.86
C LEU A 22 -7.49 2.72 5.00
N ALA A 23 -7.65 2.06 6.16
CA ALA A 23 -8.24 2.68 7.34
C ALA A 23 -7.36 3.81 7.91
N PHE A 24 -6.03 3.64 7.94
CA PHE A 24 -5.08 4.69 8.32
C PHE A 24 -5.16 5.89 7.37
N ARG A 25 -5.22 5.64 6.06
CA ARG A 25 -5.36 6.69 5.05
C ARG A 25 -6.61 7.53 5.30
N SER A 26 -7.76 6.87 5.52
CA SER A 26 -9.03 7.56 5.78
C SER A 26 -8.95 8.43 7.04
N ARG A 27 -8.52 7.84 8.17
CA ARG A 27 -8.39 8.58 9.43
C ARG A 27 -7.44 9.76 9.31
N CYS A 28 -6.29 9.57 8.66
CA CYS A 28 -5.32 10.64 8.45
C CYS A 28 -5.92 11.77 7.57
N ALA A 29 -6.67 11.43 6.52
CA ALA A 29 -7.34 12.42 5.69
C ALA A 29 -8.41 13.21 6.46
N ASP A 30 -9.15 12.57 7.36
CA ASP A 30 -10.15 13.24 8.20
C ASP A 30 -9.49 14.15 9.24
N GLU A 31 -8.41 13.70 9.87
CA GLU A 31 -7.58 14.50 10.77
C GLU A 31 -7.03 15.77 10.08
N MET A 32 -6.69 15.67 8.80
CA MET A 32 -6.23 16.80 8.00
C MET A 32 -7.31 17.82 7.66
N ARG A 33 -8.59 17.49 7.88
CA ARG A 33 -9.74 18.39 7.77
C ARG A 33 -10.12 19.02 9.12
N SER A 34 -9.51 18.57 10.22
CA SER A 34 -9.81 19.07 11.55
C SER A 34 -9.43 20.56 11.70
N PRO A 35 -10.10 21.31 12.61
CA PRO A 35 -9.72 22.69 12.93
C PRO A 35 -8.27 22.82 13.39
N LEU A 36 -7.73 21.80 14.07
CA LEU A 36 -6.35 21.76 14.53
C LEU A 36 -5.35 21.84 13.37
N ALA A 37 -5.62 21.12 12.27
CA ALA A 37 -4.79 21.20 11.07
C ALA A 37 -4.88 22.55 10.35
N ALA A 38 -5.90 23.37 10.60
CA ALA A 38 -6.02 24.71 10.04
C ALA A 38 -5.18 25.74 10.81
N VAL A 39 -5.02 25.56 12.13
CA VAL A 39 -4.36 26.53 13.02
C VAL A 39 -2.92 26.16 13.38
N ASP A 40 -2.53 24.90 13.24
CA ASP A 40 -1.17 24.41 13.52
C ASP A 40 -0.47 23.97 12.19
N PRO A 41 0.46 24.79 11.66
CA PRO A 41 1.19 24.48 10.43
C PRO A 41 2.06 23.21 10.53
N ASP A 42 2.62 22.92 11.70
CA ASP A 42 3.48 21.75 11.91
C ASP A 42 2.64 20.47 12.02
N TYR A 43 1.45 20.56 12.63
CA TYR A 43 0.43 19.51 12.56
C TYR A 43 0.09 19.19 11.12
N ARG A 44 -0.25 20.23 10.35
CA ARG A 44 -0.65 20.10 8.96
C ARG A 44 0.47 19.50 8.11
N ARG A 45 1.70 19.97 8.28
CA ARG A 45 2.87 19.48 7.53
C ARG A 45 3.13 18.01 7.82
N SER A 46 3.15 17.64 9.10
CA SER A 46 3.40 16.27 9.54
C SER A 46 2.30 15.32 9.05
N GLY A 47 1.04 15.75 9.11
CA GLY A 47 -0.09 14.97 8.61
C GLY A 47 -0.07 14.77 7.10
N LYS A 48 0.28 15.81 6.31
CA LYS A 48 0.51 15.66 4.86
C LYS A 48 1.62 14.67 4.55
N LEU A 49 2.72 14.71 5.30
CA LEU A 49 3.85 13.79 5.11
C LEU A 49 3.43 12.35 5.39
N LEU A 50 2.70 12.13 6.49
CA LEU A 50 2.18 10.82 6.84
C LEU A 50 1.21 10.28 5.77
N LEU A 51 0.26 11.11 5.31
CA LEU A 51 -0.68 10.72 4.27
C LEU A 51 0.03 10.33 2.96
N LYS A 52 1.07 11.09 2.58
CA LYS A 52 1.92 10.76 1.42
C LYS A 52 2.56 9.37 1.60
N LYS A 53 3.14 9.10 2.78
CA LYS A 53 3.78 7.80 3.07
C LYS A 53 2.79 6.63 3.04
N ILE A 54 1.57 6.82 3.56
CA ILE A 54 0.52 5.79 3.48
C ILE A 54 0.17 5.49 2.01
N ASN A 55 0.05 6.51 1.17
CA ASN A 55 -0.26 6.32 -0.25
C ASN A 55 0.87 5.59 -0.99
N GLU A 56 2.13 6.01 -0.78
CA GLU A 56 3.31 5.34 -1.36
C GLU A 56 3.36 3.84 -0.98
N GLU A 57 3.02 3.51 0.27
CA GLU A 57 2.98 2.11 0.73
C GLU A 57 1.84 1.31 0.07
N ILE A 58 0.64 1.91 -0.05
CA ILE A 58 -0.50 1.27 -0.72
C ILE A 58 -0.17 0.98 -2.20
N GLU A 59 0.39 1.95 -2.90
CA GLU A 59 0.80 1.82 -4.31
C GLU A 59 1.86 0.72 -4.47
N THR A 60 2.89 0.74 -3.62
CA THR A 60 3.97 -0.27 -3.64
C THR A 60 3.42 -1.69 -3.48
N ARG A 61 2.53 -1.91 -2.51
CA ARG A 61 1.94 -3.24 -2.29
C ARG A 61 1.01 -3.67 -3.41
N HIS A 62 0.27 -2.73 -3.98
CA HIS A 62 -0.56 -3.01 -5.15
C HIS A 62 0.29 -3.44 -6.34
N ASP A 63 1.39 -2.73 -6.61
CA ASP A 63 2.30 -3.06 -7.71
C ASP A 63 2.95 -4.43 -7.53
N ILE A 64 3.36 -4.78 -6.30
CA ILE A 64 3.87 -6.12 -5.96
C ILE A 64 2.81 -7.18 -6.30
N ALA A 65 1.56 -6.99 -5.83
CA ALA A 65 0.47 -7.94 -6.09
C ALA A 65 0.20 -8.12 -7.60
N VAL A 66 0.22 -7.03 -8.37
CA VAL A 66 0.06 -7.10 -9.83
C VAL A 66 1.20 -7.87 -10.49
N ILE A 67 2.45 -7.67 -10.05
CA ILE A 67 3.61 -8.41 -10.55
C ILE A 67 3.48 -9.90 -10.24
N GLU A 68 3.06 -10.24 -9.02
CA GLU A 68 2.87 -11.63 -8.59
C GLU A 68 1.79 -12.33 -9.41
N ILE A 69 0.64 -11.70 -9.60
CA ILE A 69 -0.45 -12.21 -10.45
C ILE A 69 0.05 -12.45 -11.89
N ARG A 70 0.82 -11.52 -12.46
CA ARG A 70 1.41 -11.69 -13.80
C ARG A 70 2.38 -12.88 -13.86
N ARG A 71 3.24 -13.04 -12.85
CA ARG A 71 4.18 -14.18 -12.75
C ARG A 71 3.45 -15.51 -12.66
N GLU A 72 2.39 -15.58 -11.85
CA GLU A 72 1.55 -16.79 -11.76
C GLU A 72 0.89 -17.12 -13.09
N ARG A 73 0.38 -16.12 -13.80
CA ARG A 73 -0.21 -16.31 -15.12
C ARG A 73 0.78 -16.89 -16.12
N ILE A 74 1.99 -16.33 -16.21
CA ILE A 74 3.05 -16.84 -17.11
C ILE A 74 3.41 -18.29 -16.76
N LYS A 75 3.54 -18.62 -15.47
CA LYS A 75 3.79 -20.01 -15.04
C LYS A 75 2.68 -20.96 -15.50
N ARG A 76 1.41 -20.57 -15.35
CA ARG A 76 0.27 -21.39 -15.80
C ARG A 76 0.25 -21.55 -17.32
N GLU A 77 0.48 -20.48 -18.07
CA GLU A 77 0.53 -20.52 -19.54
C GLU A 77 1.67 -21.42 -20.04
N ALA A 78 2.85 -21.36 -19.42
CA ALA A 78 3.98 -22.23 -19.75
C ALA A 78 3.67 -23.73 -19.52
N VAL A 79 2.95 -24.07 -18.44
CA VAL A 79 2.51 -25.44 -18.15
C VAL A 79 1.50 -25.94 -19.17
N VAL A 80 0.58 -25.09 -19.63
CA VAL A 80 -0.41 -25.47 -20.65
C VAL A 80 0.27 -25.77 -21.99
N VAL A 81 1.24 -24.96 -22.40
CA VAL A 81 2.01 -25.18 -23.64
C VAL A 81 2.75 -26.52 -23.60
N ASP A 82 3.41 -26.85 -22.49
CA ASP A 82 4.16 -28.10 -22.33
C ASP A 82 3.27 -29.37 -22.47
N LEU A 83 2.06 -29.32 -21.90
CA LEU A 83 1.06 -30.37 -22.03
C LEU A 83 0.53 -30.54 -23.46
N GLU A 84 0.33 -29.45 -24.19
CA GLU A 84 -0.10 -29.50 -25.60
C GLU A 84 0.98 -30.05 -26.54
N THR A 85 2.25 -29.70 -26.31
CA THR A 85 3.38 -30.30 -27.05
C THR A 85 3.51 -31.78 -26.76
N SER A 86 3.36 -32.19 -25.49
CA SER A 86 3.41 -33.60 -25.09
C SER A 86 2.26 -34.44 -25.71
N ARG A 87 1.07 -33.85 -25.85
CA ARG A 87 -0.09 -34.52 -26.46
C ARG A 87 0.00 -34.68 -27.97
N LYS A 88 0.70 -33.78 -28.68
CA LYS A 88 0.91 -33.86 -30.14
C LYS A 88 2.04 -34.82 -30.55
N ALA A 89 2.87 -35.24 -29.59
CA ALA A 89 3.99 -36.16 -29.81
C ALA A 89 3.63 -37.66 -29.63
N LEU A 90 2.38 -37.96 -29.25
CA LEU A 90 1.78 -39.30 -29.16
C LEU A 90 0.84 -39.54 -30.35
#